data_AF-L1JEN1-F1
#
_entry.id   AF-L1JEN1-F1
#
_cell.length_a   1.000
_cell.length_b   1.000
_cell.length_c   1.000
_cell.angle_alpha   90.00
_cell.angle_beta   90.00
_cell.angle_gamma   90.00
#
_symmetry.space_group_name_H-M   'P 1'
#
loop_
_entity.id
_entity.type
_entity.pdbx_description
1 polymer ?
#
loop_
_entity_poly.entity_id
_entity_poly.type
_entity_poly.pdbx_seq_one_letter_code
_entity_poly.pdbx_strand_id
1 'polypeptide(L)'
;MGGSGTWALAAASAKRKSPKFAAIAPVCGWVDGGKRKLDEVAGAIKDERMGVWIWHAVNDETIPVEASDDMNRTLAEHAVQVKYSRLPHSAGSDPNWINFGMGGLHMEGHASWVDAYEKSGEELWKWFLGHKRSSNNA
;
A
#
# COMPACT_ATOMS: atom_id res chain seq x y z
N MET A 1 -12.04 -0.04 2.81
CA MET A 1 -11.21 -1.16 2.30
C MET A 1 -9.80 -1.07 2.88
N GLY A 2 -9.06 -2.18 2.87
CA GLY A 2 -7.74 -2.33 3.53
C GLY A 2 -6.65 -1.38 2.99
N GLY A 3 -6.45 -1.30 1.68
CA GLY A 3 -5.41 -0.46 1.07
C GLY A 3 -5.52 1.03 1.42
N SER A 4 -6.72 1.62 1.29
CA SER A 4 -7.00 2.99 1.74
C SER A 4 -6.84 3.15 3.26
N GLY A 5 -7.29 2.16 4.03
CA GLY A 5 -7.09 2.11 5.48
C GLY A 5 -5.61 2.15 5.87
N THR A 6 -4.72 1.47 5.15
CA THR A 6 -3.28 1.50 5.39
C THR A 6 -2.72 2.92 5.26
N TRP A 7 -3.08 3.66 4.21
CA TRP A 7 -2.66 5.05 4.05
C TRP A 7 -3.21 5.96 5.17
N ALA A 8 -4.49 5.82 5.48
CA ALA A 8 -5.15 6.61 6.53
C ALA A 8 -4.53 6.34 7.91
N LEU A 9 -4.26 5.08 8.24
CA LEU A 9 -3.64 4.68 9.51
C LEU A 9 -2.18 5.11 9.60
N ALA A 10 -1.42 5.07 8.51
CA ALA A 10 -0.05 5.59 8.47
C ALA A 10 -0.03 7.08 8.83
N ALA A 11 -0.85 7.89 8.16
CA ALA A 11 -0.93 9.32 8.41
C ALA A 11 -1.50 9.66 9.81
N ALA A 12 -2.51 8.92 10.26
CA ALA A 12 -3.06 9.09 11.61
C ALA A 12 -2.05 8.69 12.68
N SER A 13 -1.27 7.63 12.45
CA SER A 13 -0.25 7.18 13.39
C SER A 13 0.91 8.16 13.51
N ALA A 14 1.34 8.79 12.42
CA ALA A 14 2.43 9.79 12.43
C ALA A 14 2.10 10.99 13.33
N LYS A 15 0.81 11.34 13.46
CA LYS A 15 0.35 12.44 14.33
C LYS A 15 0.36 12.10 15.82
N ARG A 16 0.66 10.86 16.20
CA ARG A 16 0.66 10.43 17.61
C ARG A 16 2.01 10.76 18.25
N LYS A 17 2.00 10.99 19.57
CA LYS A 17 3.24 11.11 20.38
C LYS A 17 4.21 9.93 20.22
N SER A 18 3.67 8.76 19.88
CA SER A 18 4.42 7.53 19.62
C SER A 18 3.88 6.91 18.33
N PRO A 19 4.50 7.24 17.18
CA PRO A 19 4.22 6.63 15.89
C PRO A 19 4.42 5.11 15.95
N LYS A 20 3.58 4.37 15.21
CA LYS A 20 3.43 2.92 15.37
C LYS A 20 4.04 2.10 14.25
N PHE A 21 4.16 2.66 13.04
CA PHE A 21 4.56 1.91 11.85
C PHE A 21 5.96 2.29 11.40
N ALA A 22 6.81 1.29 11.17
CA ALA A 22 8.13 1.45 10.56
C ALA A 22 8.07 1.35 9.03
N ALA A 23 7.11 0.58 8.51
CA ALA A 23 6.87 0.41 7.10
C ALA A 23 5.40 0.02 6.84
N ILE A 24 4.95 0.23 5.61
CA ILE A 24 3.62 -0.15 5.12
C ILE A 24 3.70 -0.78 3.72
N ALA A 25 2.77 -1.69 3.44
CA ALA A 25 2.55 -2.22 2.10
C ALA A 25 1.06 -2.11 1.72
N PRO A 26 0.62 -0.96 1.21
CA PRO A 26 -0.74 -0.79 0.71
C PRO A 26 -0.92 -1.55 -0.61
N VAL A 27 -2.00 -2.34 -0.67
CA VAL A 27 -2.39 -3.11 -1.85
C VAL A 27 -3.71 -2.57 -2.39
N CYS A 28 -3.74 -2.22 -3.68
CA CYS A 28 -4.88 -1.59 -4.36
C CYS A 28 -5.49 -0.43 -3.54
N GLY A 29 -4.63 0.42 -2.98
CA GLY A 29 -5.02 1.48 -2.05
C GLY A 29 -5.19 2.84 -2.73
N TRP A 30 -6.08 3.67 -2.18
CA TRP A 30 -6.27 5.07 -2.57
C TRP A 30 -6.30 5.97 -1.33
N VAL A 31 -6.20 7.28 -1.52
CA VAL A 31 -6.34 8.28 -0.46
C VAL A 31 -7.55 9.16 -0.75
N ASP A 32 -8.54 9.13 0.13
CA ASP A 32 -9.73 9.98 0.03
C ASP A 32 -9.43 11.43 0.40
N GLY A 33 -9.92 12.38 -0.40
CA GLY A 33 -9.77 13.83 -0.11
C GLY A 33 -8.85 14.59 -1.06
N GLY A 34 -8.46 13.98 -2.18
CA GLY A 34 -7.76 14.63 -3.29
C GLY A 34 -6.32 15.02 -2.98
N LYS A 35 -5.75 15.91 -3.81
CA LYS A 35 -4.33 16.28 -3.78
C LYS A 35 -3.83 16.71 -2.40
N ARG A 36 -4.60 17.56 -1.70
CA ARG A 36 -4.23 18.01 -0.34
C ARG A 36 -4.04 16.82 0.60
N LYS A 37 -4.89 15.80 0.50
CA LYS A 37 -4.75 14.63 1.38
C LYS A 37 -3.59 13.74 0.99
N LEU A 38 -3.31 13.57 -0.30
CA LEU A 38 -2.10 12.90 -0.78
C LEU A 38 -0.84 13.57 -0.20
N ASP A 39 -0.75 14.89 -0.27
CA ASP A 39 0.37 15.68 0.25
C ASP A 39 0.52 15.50 1.78
N GLU A 40 -0.59 15.54 2.53
CA GLU A 40 -0.59 15.28 3.98
C GLU A 40 -0.06 13.88 4.33
N VAL A 41 -0.49 12.86 3.58
CA VAL A 41 -0.07 11.46 3.79
C VAL A 41 1.41 11.31 3.44
N ALA A 42 1.86 11.88 2.33
CA ALA A 42 3.27 11.83 1.91
C ALA A 42 4.19 12.55 2.89
N GLY A 43 3.78 13.72 3.41
CA GLY A 43 4.49 14.44 4.45
C GLY A 43 4.66 13.60 5.73
N ALA A 44 3.57 12.99 6.20
CA ALA A 44 3.61 12.11 7.37
C ALA A 44 4.57 10.92 7.18
N ILE A 45 4.55 10.29 6.01
CA ILE A 45 5.45 9.17 5.67
C ILE A 45 6.91 9.62 5.67
N LYS A 46 7.19 10.79 5.08
CA LYS A 46 8.53 11.39 5.04
C LYS A 46 9.06 11.68 6.44
N ASP A 47 8.27 12.35 7.27
CA ASP A 47 8.67 12.77 8.62
C ASP A 47 8.99 11.57 9.51
N GLU A 48 8.22 10.49 9.38
CA GLU A 48 8.44 9.23 10.10
C GLU A 48 9.51 8.33 9.48
N ARG A 49 10.03 8.70 8.30
CA ARG A 49 10.95 7.87 7.50
C ARG A 49 10.42 6.46 7.29
N MET A 50 9.12 6.36 7.03
CA MET A 50 8.41 5.09 6.92
C MET A 50 8.73 4.42 5.59
N GLY A 51 9.09 3.14 5.63
CA GLY A 51 9.25 2.34 4.41
C GLY A 51 7.91 2.15 3.70
N VAL A 52 7.88 2.28 2.38
CA VAL A 52 6.65 2.08 1.59
C VAL A 52 6.91 1.12 0.44
N TRP A 53 6.08 0.08 0.34
CA TRP A 53 6.02 -0.81 -0.83
C TRP A 53 4.58 -0.91 -1.36
N ILE A 54 4.29 -0.21 -2.45
CA ILE A 54 2.97 -0.20 -3.08
C ILE A 54 2.80 -1.41 -3.99
N TRP A 55 1.61 -2.02 -3.98
CA TRP A 55 1.22 -3.10 -4.88
C TRP A 55 -0.11 -2.79 -5.57
N HIS A 56 -0.14 -2.85 -6.90
CA HIS A 56 -1.36 -2.62 -7.66
C HIS A 56 -1.20 -3.18 -9.09
N ALA A 57 -2.22 -3.85 -9.60
CA ALA A 57 -2.27 -4.27 -10.98
C ALA A 57 -2.92 -3.23 -11.90
N VAL A 58 -2.39 -3.13 -13.11
CA VAL A 58 -2.88 -2.21 -14.16
C VAL A 58 -4.26 -2.60 -14.65
N ASN A 59 -4.60 -3.88 -14.62
CA ASN A 59 -5.92 -4.39 -15.02
C ASN A 59 -6.97 -4.38 -13.89
N ASP A 60 -6.73 -3.71 -12.76
CA ASP A 60 -7.71 -3.62 -11.67
C ASP A 60 -8.94 -2.81 -12.12
N GLU A 61 -10.05 -3.51 -12.35
CA GLU A 61 -11.32 -2.90 -12.79
C GLU A 61 -12.15 -2.35 -11.61
N THR A 62 -11.75 -2.63 -10.36
CA THR A 62 -12.48 -2.19 -9.16
C THR A 62 -11.91 -0.89 -8.60
N ILE A 63 -10.58 -0.80 -8.56
CA ILE A 63 -9.86 0.40 -8.13
C ILE A 63 -8.85 0.73 -9.21
N PRO A 64 -9.01 1.87 -9.92
CA PRO A 64 -8.06 2.25 -10.96
C PRO A 64 -6.63 2.36 -10.42
N VAL A 65 -5.66 1.81 -11.15
CA VAL A 65 -4.22 1.82 -10.80
C VAL A 65 -3.68 3.23 -10.57
N GLU A 66 -4.30 4.22 -11.21
CA GLU A 66 -4.00 5.65 -11.10
C GLU A 66 -4.04 6.12 -9.64
N ALA A 67 -4.89 5.54 -8.79
CA ALA A 67 -4.93 5.89 -7.37
C ALA A 67 -3.59 5.62 -6.66
N SER A 68 -2.90 4.54 -7.04
CA SER A 68 -1.55 4.23 -6.54
C SER A 68 -0.46 4.98 -7.29
N ASP A 69 -0.64 5.24 -8.59
CA ASP A 69 0.29 6.08 -9.38
C ASP A 69 0.34 7.51 -8.82
N ASP A 70 -0.81 8.05 -8.41
CA ASP A 70 -0.93 9.36 -7.76
C ASP A 70 -0.17 9.42 -6.44
N MET A 71 -0.37 8.43 -5.55
CA MET A 71 0.36 8.39 -4.28
C MET A 71 1.86 8.18 -4.49
N ASN A 72 2.26 7.32 -5.43
CA ASN A 72 3.67 7.12 -5.78
C ASN A 72 4.33 8.42 -6.28
N ARG A 73 3.64 9.16 -7.14
CA ARG A 73 4.10 10.46 -7.64
C ARG A 73 4.24 11.48 -6.51
N THR A 74 3.23 11.61 -5.66
CA THR A 74 3.28 12.54 -4.51
C THR A 74 4.38 12.16 -3.50
N LEU A 75 4.62 10.87 -3.25
CA LEU A 75 5.74 10.43 -2.42
C LEU A 75 7.09 10.82 -3.03
N ALA A 76 7.24 10.68 -4.35
CA ALA A 76 8.44 11.11 -5.06
C ALA A 76 8.64 12.64 -4.98
N GLU A 77 7.58 13.44 -5.09
CA GLU A 77 7.62 14.90 -4.89
C GLU A 77 8.07 15.28 -3.47
N HIS A 78 7.80 14.44 -2.47
CA HIS A 78 8.28 14.59 -1.09
C HIS A 78 9.68 14.03 -0.84
N ALA A 79 10.36 13.50 -1.88
CA ALA A 79 11.63 12.79 -1.81
C ALA A 79 11.62 11.54 -0.92
N VAL A 80 10.48 10.85 -0.83
CA VAL A 80 10.37 9.54 -0.19
C VAL A 80 10.76 8.47 -1.20
N GLN A 81 11.68 7.57 -0.80
CA GLN A 81 12.00 6.39 -1.59
C GLN A 81 10.90 5.34 -1.41
N VAL A 82 10.26 4.96 -2.52
CA VAL A 82 9.15 4.01 -2.55
C VAL A 82 9.53 2.83 -3.42
N LYS A 83 9.22 1.62 -2.96
CA LYS A 83 9.18 0.45 -3.82
C LYS A 83 7.78 0.35 -4.42
N TYR A 84 7.65 0.16 -5.73
CA TYR A 84 6.34 0.07 -6.37
C TYR A 84 6.29 -1.14 -7.30
N SER A 85 5.51 -2.15 -6.88
CA SER A 85 5.10 -3.28 -7.71
C SER A 85 3.84 -2.89 -8.49
N ARG A 86 4.04 -2.13 -9.58
CA ARG A 86 2.98 -1.83 -10.55
C ARG A 86 2.86 -2.99 -11.53
N LEU A 87 2.02 -3.96 -11.19
CA LEU A 87 1.89 -5.24 -11.89
C LEU A 87 1.15 -5.06 -13.22
N PRO A 88 1.62 -5.61 -14.34
CA PRO A 88 0.87 -5.55 -15.60
C PRO A 88 -0.49 -6.23 -15.51
N HIS A 89 -0.60 -7.26 -14.69
CA HIS A 89 -1.80 -8.08 -14.53
C HIS A 89 -1.85 -8.72 -13.14
N SER A 90 -3.06 -8.90 -12.62
CA SER A 90 -3.36 -9.74 -11.45
C SER A 90 -4.66 -10.52 -11.69
N ALA A 91 -4.87 -11.59 -10.92
CA ALA A 91 -6.11 -12.35 -10.93
C ALA A 91 -7.28 -11.50 -10.42
N GLY A 92 -8.50 -11.87 -10.85
CA GLY A 92 -9.73 -11.26 -10.35
C GLY A 92 -10.34 -11.94 -9.12
N SER A 93 -9.72 -13.02 -8.65
CA SER A 93 -10.15 -13.77 -7.47
C SER A 93 -8.96 -14.39 -6.75
N ASP A 94 -9.15 -14.66 -5.46
CA ASP A 94 -8.22 -15.40 -4.62
C ASP A 94 -8.61 -16.90 -4.68
N PRO A 95 -7.65 -17.83 -4.91
CA PRO A 95 -7.93 -19.26 -4.91
C PRO A 95 -8.61 -19.75 -3.63
N ASN A 96 -8.36 -19.12 -2.49
CA ASN A 96 -9.00 -19.44 -1.22
C ASN A 96 -10.45 -18.98 -1.16
N TRP A 97 -10.87 -17.97 -1.92
CA TRP A 97 -12.27 -17.54 -1.99
C TRP A 97 -13.17 -18.61 -2.58
N ILE A 98 -12.64 -19.40 -3.53
CA ILE A 98 -13.33 -20.56 -4.09
C ILE A 98 -13.69 -21.53 -2.95
N ASN A 99 -12.77 -21.78 -2.02
CA ASN A 99 -12.98 -22.68 -0.88
C ASN A 99 -14.04 -22.15 0.11
N PHE A 100 -14.29 -20.85 0.13
CA PHE A 100 -15.33 -20.21 0.95
C PHE A 100 -16.64 -19.97 0.19
N GLY A 101 -16.81 -20.55 -1.01
CA GLY A 101 -18.03 -20.39 -1.81
C GLY A 101 -18.18 -18.99 -2.43
N MET A 102 -17.11 -18.19 -2.44
CA MET A 102 -17.07 -16.84 -3.02
C MET A 102 -16.47 -16.82 -4.43
N GLY A 103 -16.27 -17.97 -5.07
CA GLY A 103 -15.70 -18.09 -6.41
C GLY A 103 -16.52 -17.43 -7.54
N GLY A 104 -17.75 -16.98 -7.25
CA GLY A 104 -18.56 -16.19 -8.17
C GLY A 104 -18.26 -14.69 -8.14
N LEU A 105 -17.48 -14.20 -7.17
CA LEU A 105 -17.02 -12.81 -7.14
C LEU A 105 -15.79 -12.70 -8.07
N HIS A 106 -16.01 -12.13 -9.25
CA HIS A 106 -14.97 -11.84 -10.21
C HIS A 106 -14.72 -10.33 -10.25
N MET A 107 -13.57 -9.91 -9.74
CA MET A 107 -13.13 -8.51 -9.75
C MET A 107 -11.82 -8.45 -10.53
N GLU A 108 -11.90 -8.49 -11.87
CA GLU A 108 -10.74 -8.58 -12.77
C GLU A 108 -9.60 -7.64 -12.33
N GLY A 109 -8.38 -8.19 -12.22
CA GLY A 109 -7.20 -7.46 -11.77
C GLY A 109 -7.13 -7.08 -10.28
N HIS A 110 -8.24 -7.18 -9.55
CA HIS A 110 -8.31 -6.63 -8.19
C HIS A 110 -7.50 -7.42 -7.16
N ALA A 111 -7.26 -8.72 -7.38
CA ALA A 111 -6.63 -9.60 -6.40
C ALA A 111 -5.10 -9.45 -6.30
N SER A 112 -4.56 -8.23 -6.43
CA SER A 112 -3.11 -7.96 -6.38
C SER A 112 -2.48 -8.34 -5.03
N TRP A 113 -3.28 -8.62 -4.00
CA TRP A 113 -2.82 -9.18 -2.74
C TRP A 113 -2.30 -10.62 -2.87
N VAL A 114 -2.80 -11.39 -3.84
CA VAL A 114 -2.26 -12.72 -4.17
C VAL A 114 -0.81 -12.59 -4.64
N ASP A 115 -0.53 -11.63 -5.53
CA ASP A 115 0.82 -11.35 -5.99
C ASP A 115 1.73 -10.84 -4.86
N ALA A 116 1.21 -9.98 -3.98
CA ALA A 116 1.98 -9.42 -2.86
C ALA A 116 2.30 -10.46 -1.79
N TYR A 117 1.31 -11.25 -1.34
CA TYR A 117 1.44 -12.12 -0.18
C TYR A 117 1.76 -13.57 -0.52
N GLU A 118 1.29 -14.10 -1.66
CA GLU A 118 1.53 -15.50 -2.03
C GLU A 118 2.75 -15.61 -2.95
N LYS A 119 2.76 -14.88 -4.06
CA LYS A 119 3.86 -14.99 -5.05
C LYS A 119 5.14 -14.31 -4.58
N SER A 120 5.01 -13.17 -3.90
CA SER A 120 6.15 -12.35 -3.44
C SER A 120 6.28 -12.32 -1.92
N GLY A 121 5.54 -13.18 -1.20
CA GLY A 121 5.40 -13.10 0.26
C GLY A 121 6.73 -13.15 1.01
N GLU A 122 7.66 -14.00 0.58
CA GLU A 122 8.98 -14.10 1.21
C GLU A 122 9.78 -12.81 1.07
N GLU A 123 9.78 -12.20 -0.12
CA GLU A 123 10.48 -10.93 -0.36
C GLU A 123 9.83 -9.77 0.39
N LEU A 124 8.50 -9.71 0.37
CA LEU A 124 7.74 -8.69 1.09
C LEU A 124 7.99 -8.79 2.60
N TRP A 125 7.98 -10.00 3.14
CA TRP A 125 8.25 -10.24 4.56
C TRP A 125 9.69 -9.89 4.94
N LYS A 126 10.68 -10.34 4.16
CA LYS A 126 12.09 -9.96 4.37
C LYS A 126 12.28 -8.45 4.31
N TRP A 127 11.63 -7.78 3.36
CA TRP A 127 11.67 -6.33 3.25
C TRP A 127 11.06 -5.66 4.49
N PHE A 128 9.90 -6.11 4.98
CA PHE A 128 9.30 -5.59 6.21
C PHE A 128 10.23 -5.75 7.42
N LEU A 129 10.82 -6.92 7.61
CA LEU A 129 11.75 -7.19 8.72
C LEU A 129 13.03 -6.36 8.66
N GLY A 130 13.39 -5.83 7.49
CA GLY A 130 14.49 -4.90 7.32
C GLY A 130 14.21 -3.48 7.87
N HIS A 131 12.95 -3.13 8.13
CA HIS A 131 12.59 -1.80 8.60
C HIS A 131 12.52 -1.76 10.13
N LYS A 132 13.15 -0.74 10.71
CA LYS A 132 13.01 -0.39 12.11
C LYS A 132 12.52 1.04 12.18
N ARG A 133 11.63 1.32 13.13
CA ARG A 133 11.21 2.69 13.40
C ARG A 133 12.46 3.49 13.77
N SER A 134 12.57 4.70 13.24
CA SER A 134 13.60 5.63 13.69
C SER A 134 13.42 5.83 15.21
N SER A 135 14.43 5.45 16.00
CA SER A 135 14.52 5.89 17.38
C SER A 135 14.92 7.35 17.32
N ASN A 136 13.94 8.25 17.18
CA ASN A 136 14.19 9.62 17.60
C ASN A 136 14.45 9.57 19.11
N ASN A 137 15.73 9.54 19.46
CA ASN A 137 16.21 10.04 20.74
C ASN A 137 15.85 11.53 20.74
N ALA A 138 14.69 11.83 21.32
CA ALA A 138 14.40 13.16 21.86
C ALA A 138 14.91 13.19 23.30
#